data_AF-A0A6J2UER5-F1
#
_entry.id   AF-A0A6J2UER5-F1
#
_cell.length_a   1.000
_cell.length_b   1.000
_cell.length_c   1.000
_cell.angle_alpha   90.00
_cell.angle_beta   90.00
_cell.angle_gamma   90.00
#
_symmetry.space_group_name_H-M   'P 1'
#
loop_
_entity.id
_entity.type
_entity.pdbx_description
1 polymer ?
#
loop_
_entity_poly.entity_id
_entity_poly.type
_entity_poly.pdbx_seq_one_letter_code
_entity_poly.pdbx_strand_id
1 'polypeptide(L)'
;MDVLEAAKSGARCWNKLSRCPKPKTACLEKKPECGKRKRCSKPGPVTNNGYMNFIRAFRKKHCGLQPKELIMNAARAWCRLSEQKKYRYRRMACKVIKSCRHKRRRVCTGR
;
A
#
# COMPACT_ATOMS: atom_id res chain seq x y z
N MET A 1 -40.29 44.09 -28.71
CA MET A 1 -39.13 43.36 -29.25
C MET A 1 -38.19 43.08 -28.07
N ASP A 2 -38.62 42.30 -27.06
CA ASP A 2 -38.57 40.82 -27.05
C ASP A 2 -37.10 40.36 -27.04
N VAL A 3 -36.57 39.53 -26.13
CA VAL A 3 -37.10 38.48 -25.24
C VAL A 3 -35.91 37.97 -24.37
N LEU A 4 -36.18 37.55 -23.12
CA LEU A 4 -35.44 36.64 -22.20
C LEU A 4 -33.92 36.87 -21.97
N GLU A 5 -33.43 37.16 -20.75
CA GLU A 5 -33.45 36.39 -19.49
C GLU A 5 -32.78 35.01 -19.54
N ALA A 6 -31.64 34.85 -18.83
CA ALA A 6 -31.46 33.81 -17.80
C ALA A 6 -30.03 33.84 -17.21
N ALA A 7 -29.93 34.23 -15.95
CA ALA A 7 -28.87 33.81 -15.04
C ALA A 7 -29.35 32.56 -14.28
N LYS A 8 -28.64 31.42 -14.35
CA LYS A 8 -28.85 30.21 -13.51
C LYS A 8 -27.51 29.45 -13.43
N SER A 9 -26.76 29.47 -12.31
CA SER A 9 -26.94 28.81 -11.01
C SER A 9 -26.51 27.33 -10.95
N GLY A 10 -25.66 27.02 -9.95
CA GLY A 10 -25.64 25.74 -9.23
C GLY A 10 -24.39 24.88 -9.46
N ALA A 11 -23.84 24.16 -8.49
CA ALA A 11 -24.00 24.15 -7.03
C ALA A 11 -22.80 23.37 -6.48
N ARG A 12 -22.14 23.90 -5.45
CA ARG A 12 -21.19 23.13 -4.62
C ARG A 12 -22.00 22.08 -3.85
N CYS A 13 -21.71 20.81 -4.07
CA CYS A 13 -22.35 19.72 -3.34
C CYS A 13 -21.77 19.61 -1.92
N TRP A 14 -22.37 20.33 -0.98
CA TRP A 14 -22.29 20.09 0.46
C TRP A 14 -23.65 19.62 0.96
N ASN A 15 -23.90 18.31 0.90
CA ASN A 15 -25.05 17.73 1.58
C ASN A 15 -24.62 17.26 2.97
N LYS A 16 -24.96 18.08 3.97
CA LYS A 16 -25.20 17.65 5.35
C LYS A 16 -26.43 16.73 5.32
N LEU A 17 -26.22 15.42 5.42
CA LEU A 17 -27.28 14.47 5.77
C LEU A 17 -27.01 13.96 7.19
N SER A 18 -27.90 14.40 8.07
CA SER A 18 -28.32 13.85 9.36
C SER A 18 -27.60 12.60 9.90
N ARG A 19 -27.15 12.73 11.15
CA ARG A 19 -26.64 11.68 12.01
C ARG A 19 -27.69 10.57 12.19
N CYS A 20 -27.32 9.33 11.90
CA CYS A 20 -27.83 8.16 12.61
C CYS A 20 -26.71 7.68 13.56
N PRO A 21 -26.92 7.60 14.89
CA PRO A 21 -25.94 7.03 15.79
C PRO A 21 -25.80 5.54 15.46
N LYS A 22 -24.68 5.13 14.87
CA LYS A 22 -24.36 3.71 14.75
C LYS A 22 -24.30 3.14 16.18
N PRO A 23 -25.08 2.09 16.51
CA PRO A 23 -25.01 1.50 17.84
C PRO A 23 -23.58 1.02 18.07
N LYS A 24 -23.00 1.45 19.20
CA LYS A 24 -21.78 0.86 19.76
C LYS A 24 -22.13 -0.57 20.14
N THR A 25 -21.99 -1.51 19.21
CA THR A 25 -22.00 -2.92 19.56
C THR A 25 -20.77 -3.14 20.44
N ALA A 26 -21.04 -3.18 21.74
CA ALA A 26 -20.12 -3.61 22.76
C ALA A 26 -19.41 -4.91 22.31
N CYS A 27 -18.14 -4.99 22.66
CA CYS A 27 -17.26 -6.16 22.67
C CYS A 27 -17.88 -7.47 22.19
N LEU A 28 -17.84 -7.73 20.88
CA LEU A 28 -17.84 -9.11 20.39
C LEU A 28 -16.41 -9.62 20.56
N GLU A 29 -16.14 -10.20 21.72
CA GLU A 29 -14.95 -11.03 21.92
C GLU A 29 -14.94 -12.12 20.84
N LYS A 30 -13.98 -12.03 19.93
CA LYS A 30 -13.75 -13.09 18.95
C LYS A 30 -13.19 -14.28 19.70
N LYS A 31 -13.96 -15.38 19.79
CA LYS A 31 -13.51 -16.69 20.25
C LYS A 31 -12.11 -17.01 19.67
N PRO A 32 -11.15 -17.54 20.46
CA PRO A 32 -9.86 -17.93 19.94
C PRO A 32 -10.07 -19.08 18.95
N GLU A 33 -9.97 -18.77 17.66
CA GLU A 33 -10.05 -19.75 16.59
C GLU A 33 -8.88 -20.72 16.74
N CYS A 34 -9.17 -21.96 17.13
CA CYS A 34 -8.16 -23.01 17.20
C CYS A 34 -7.71 -23.39 15.77
N GLY A 35 -6.40 -23.59 15.59
CA GLY A 35 -5.88 -24.39 14.49
C GLY A 35 -5.53 -23.71 13.15
N LYS A 36 -5.80 -22.43 12.91
CA LYS A 36 -5.30 -21.78 11.68
C LYS A 36 -3.91 -21.18 11.91
N ARG A 37 -2.86 -21.81 11.36
CA ARG A 37 -1.51 -21.20 11.29
C ARG A 37 -1.68 -19.78 10.75
N LYS A 38 -1.34 -18.75 11.53
CA LYS A 38 -1.41 -17.33 11.09
C LYS A 38 -0.60 -17.20 9.80
N ARG A 39 -1.31 -17.20 8.66
CA ARG A 39 -0.68 -17.07 7.34
C ARG A 39 0.01 -15.73 7.30
N CYS A 40 1.32 -15.73 7.04
CA CYS A 40 2.09 -14.52 6.84
C CYS A 40 1.37 -13.59 5.85
N SER A 41 1.24 -12.31 6.18
CA SER A 41 0.62 -11.33 5.28
C SER A 41 1.32 -11.33 3.93
N LYS A 42 0.54 -11.39 2.84
CA LYS A 42 1.05 -11.52 1.45
C LYS A 42 2.22 -10.55 1.21
N PRO A 43 3.44 -11.05 0.95
CA PRO A 43 4.58 -10.22 0.61
C PRO A 43 4.31 -9.64 -0.78
N GLY A 44 4.21 -8.32 -0.89
CA GLY A 44 3.80 -7.63 -2.13
C GLY A 44 4.68 -7.93 -3.36
N PRO A 45 4.45 -7.26 -4.49
CA PRO A 45 5.19 -7.52 -5.73
C PRO A 45 6.70 -7.25 -5.58
N VAL A 46 7.51 -7.80 -6.49
CA VAL A 46 8.90 -7.32 -6.68
C VAL A 46 8.82 -5.91 -7.23
N THR A 47 9.55 -4.96 -6.63
CA THR A 47 9.57 -3.57 -7.10
C THR A 47 10.95 -3.20 -7.68
N ASN A 48 11.05 -2.01 -8.28
CA ASN A 48 12.33 -1.47 -8.74
C ASN A 48 13.22 -0.91 -7.59
N ASN A 49 12.78 -1.04 -6.33
CA ASN A 49 13.51 -0.52 -5.19
C ASN A 49 14.09 -1.68 -4.38
N GLY A 50 15.42 -1.69 -4.20
CA GLY A 50 16.11 -2.74 -3.45
C GLY A 50 15.65 -2.85 -2.00
N TYR A 51 15.42 -1.72 -1.32
CA TYR A 51 14.95 -1.71 0.06
C TYR A 51 13.54 -2.32 0.21
N MET A 52 12.62 -1.98 -0.70
CA MET A 52 11.28 -2.57 -0.71
C MET A 52 11.32 -4.09 -0.96
N ASN A 53 12.23 -4.55 -1.84
CA ASN A 53 12.46 -5.98 -2.05
C ASN A 53 13.04 -6.66 -0.80
N PHE A 54 13.83 -5.95 0.01
CA PHE A 54 14.29 -6.43 1.31
C PHE A 54 13.16 -6.52 2.32
N ILE A 55 12.33 -5.48 2.49
CA ILE A 55 11.14 -5.53 3.37
C ILE A 55 10.26 -6.73 3.00
N ARG A 56 10.12 -7.02 1.70
CA ARG A 56 9.37 -8.18 1.23
C ARG A 56 9.92 -9.50 1.76
N ALA A 57 11.24 -9.68 1.77
CA ALA A 57 11.88 -10.86 2.35
C ALA A 57 11.83 -10.83 3.90
N PHE A 58 11.97 -9.65 4.50
CA PHE A 58 11.90 -9.43 5.93
C PHE A 58 10.53 -9.82 6.50
N ARG A 59 9.45 -9.50 5.78
CA ARG A 59 8.07 -9.89 6.10
C ARG A 59 7.83 -11.40 6.10
N LYS A 60 8.53 -12.14 5.24
CA LYS A 60 8.42 -13.61 5.21
C LYS A 60 9.08 -14.25 6.43
N LYS A 61 10.12 -13.62 6.99
CA LYS A 61 10.85 -14.12 8.15
C LYS A 61 10.19 -13.70 9.47
N HIS A 62 9.59 -12.51 9.51
CA HIS A 62 8.98 -11.94 10.71
C HIS A 62 7.47 -11.84 10.55
N CYS A 63 6.83 -13.00 10.42
CA CYS A 63 5.37 -13.06 10.31
C CYS A 63 4.72 -12.77 11.67
N GLY A 64 3.60 -12.04 11.65
CA GLY A 64 2.85 -11.72 12.86
C GLY A 64 3.21 -10.37 13.50
N LEU A 65 4.30 -9.71 13.09
CA LEU A 65 4.58 -8.34 13.49
C LEU A 65 3.55 -7.36 12.93
N GLN A 66 3.23 -6.33 13.71
CA GLN A 66 2.43 -5.22 13.21
C GLN A 66 3.19 -4.48 12.09
N PRO A 67 2.49 -3.95 11.06
CA PRO A 67 3.15 -3.28 9.94
C PRO A 67 4.12 -2.17 10.35
N LYS A 68 3.76 -1.35 11.35
CA LYS A 68 4.61 -0.26 11.85
C LYS A 68 5.93 -0.78 12.41
N GLU A 69 5.86 -1.71 13.35
CA GLU A 69 7.03 -2.31 14.00
C GLU A 69 7.91 -3.04 12.98
N LEU A 70 7.28 -3.76 12.06
CA LEU A 70 7.98 -4.46 11.00
C LEU A 70 8.82 -3.51 10.14
N ILE A 71 8.27 -2.36 9.75
CA ILE A 71 8.99 -1.37 8.94
C ILE A 71 10.14 -0.75 9.74
N MET A 72 9.92 -0.43 11.01
CA MET A 72 10.98 0.10 11.88
C MET A 72 12.14 -0.89 12.04
N ASN A 73 11.84 -2.16 12.31
CA ASN A 73 12.84 -3.21 12.46
C ASN A 73 13.55 -3.51 11.13
N ALA A 74 12.81 -3.51 10.02
CA ALA A 74 13.38 -3.68 8.69
C ALA A 74 14.34 -2.54 8.34
N ALA A 75 14.00 -1.28 8.65
CA ALA A 75 14.87 -0.13 8.40
C ALA A 75 16.21 -0.28 9.14
N ARG A 76 16.16 -0.60 10.44
CA ARG A 76 17.36 -0.87 11.25
C ARG A 76 18.19 -2.02 10.69
N ALA A 77 17.54 -3.13 10.34
CA ALA A 77 18.21 -4.30 9.77
C ALA A 77 18.82 -4.02 8.39
N TRP A 78 18.19 -3.17 7.58
CA TRP A 78 18.72 -2.74 6.29
C TRP A 78 19.98 -1.90 6.44
N CYS A 79 20.02 -0.96 7.39
CA CYS A 79 21.22 -0.16 7.65
C CYS A 79 22.41 -1.04 8.05
N ARG A 80 22.16 -2.06 8.88
CA ARG A 80 23.18 -3.04 9.32
C ARG A 80 23.55 -4.09 8.28
N LEU A 81 22.84 -4.16 7.16
CA LEU A 81 23.07 -5.16 6.12
C LEU A 81 24.34 -4.83 5.33
N SER A 82 25.22 -5.83 5.13
CA SER A 82 26.42 -5.65 4.29
C SER A 82 26.06 -5.32 2.85
N GLU A 83 26.97 -4.65 2.16
CA GLU A 83 26.75 -4.15 0.81
C GLU A 83 26.50 -5.29 -0.21
N GLN A 84 27.18 -6.42 -0.04
CA GLN A 84 26.99 -7.63 -0.85
C GLN A 84 25.57 -8.20 -0.69
N LYS A 85 25.03 -8.16 0.53
CA LYS A 85 23.66 -8.61 0.80
C LYS A 85 22.63 -7.63 0.23
N LYS A 86 22.89 -6.31 0.32
CA LYS A 86 22.04 -5.28 -0.32
C LYS A 86 22.02 -5.42 -1.84
N TYR A 87 23.16 -5.78 -2.44
CA TYR A 87 23.31 -5.98 -3.89
C TYR A 87 22.34 -7.01 -4.45
N ARG A 88 22.07 -8.12 -3.74
CA ARG A 88 21.06 -9.11 -4.13
C ARG A 88 19.68 -8.48 -4.36
N TYR A 89 19.28 -7.55 -3.49
CA TYR A 89 17.98 -6.87 -3.59
C TYR A 89 17.97 -5.79 -4.67
N ARG A 90 19.10 -5.10 -4.89
CA ARG A 90 19.27 -4.19 -6.03
C ARG A 90 19.21 -4.91 -7.37
N ARG A 91 19.82 -6.09 -7.50
CA ARG A 91 19.71 -6.89 -8.74
C ARG A 91 18.26 -7.27 -9.07
N MET A 92 17.45 -7.60 -8.07
CA MET A 92 16.01 -7.84 -8.28
C MET A 92 15.31 -6.60 -8.84
N ALA A 93 15.65 -5.42 -8.32
CA ALA A 93 15.14 -4.15 -8.84
C ALA A 93 15.57 -3.89 -10.29
N CYS A 94 16.83 -4.14 -10.66
CA CYS A 94 17.32 -3.99 -12.03
C CYS A 94 16.55 -4.87 -13.03
N LYS A 95 16.19 -6.11 -12.65
CA LYS A 95 15.37 -6.99 -13.50
C LYS A 95 13.99 -6.40 -13.78
N VAL A 96 13.37 -5.75 -12.79
CA VAL A 96 12.08 -5.08 -12.96
C VAL A 96 12.18 -3.91 -13.95
N ILE A 97 13.23 -3.08 -13.83
CA ILE A 97 13.47 -1.95 -14.75
C ILE A 97 13.72 -2.43 -16.18
N LYS A 98 14.52 -3.49 -16.34
CA LYS A 98 14.86 -4.05 -17.66
C LYS A 98 13.71 -4.83 -18.29
N SER A 99 12.68 -5.19 -17.54
CA SER A 99 11.54 -5.96 -18.06
C SER A 99 10.73 -5.16 -19.10
N CYS A 100 10.26 -5.83 -20.16
CA CYS A 100 9.43 -5.22 -21.21
C CYS A 100 8.15 -4.57 -20.66
N ARG A 101 7.66 -5.04 -19.49
CA ARG A 101 6.52 -4.44 -18.78
C ARG A 101 6.82 -3.03 -18.27
N HIS A 102 8.04 -2.77 -17.81
CA HIS A 102 8.44 -1.43 -17.35
C HIS A 102 8.66 -0.47 -18.52
N LYS A 103 9.27 -0.94 -19.62
CA LYS A 103 9.43 -0.13 -20.85
C LYS A 103 8.08 0.38 -21.37
N ARG A 104 7.05 -0.48 -21.41
CA ARG A 104 5.68 -0.11 -21.81
C ARG A 104 5.00 0.95 -20.93
N ARG A 105 5.36 1.04 -19.64
CA ARG A 105 4.78 2.04 -18.71
C ARG A 105 5.37 3.44 -18.85
N ARG A 106 6.51 3.62 -19.51
CA ARG A 106 7.10 4.96 -19.75
C ARG A 106 6.45 5.69 -20.92
N VAL A 107 5.57 5.02 -21.66
CA VAL A 107 4.76 5.66 -22.69
C VAL A 107 3.59 6.35 -22.00
N CYS A 108 3.85 7.47 -21.33
CA CYS A 108 2.83 8.48 -21.11
C CYS A 108 2.78 9.30 -22.39
N THR A 109 1.75 9.08 -23.22
CA THR A 109 1.40 10.02 -24.28
C THR A 109 0.91 11.31 -23.63
N GLY A 110 1.62 12.40 -23.89
CA GLY A 110 1.27 13.73 -23.39
C GLY A 110 -0.13 14.16 -23.82
N ARG A 111 -0.77 14.93 -22.95
CA ARG A 111 -1.82 15.89 -23.28
C ARG A 111 -1.46 17.19 -22.60
#